data_AF-X1UTX6-F1
#
_entry.id   AF-X1UTX6-F1
#
_cell.length_a   1.000
_cell.length_b   1.000
_cell.length_c   1.000
_cell.angle_alpha   90.00
_cell.angle_beta   90.00
_cell.angle_gamma   90.00
#
_symmetry.space_group_name_H-M   'P 1'
#
loop_
_entity.id
_entity.type
_entity.pdbx_description
1 polymer ?
#
loop_
_entity_poly.entity_id
_entity_poly.type
_entity_poly.pdbx_seq_one_letter_code
_entity_poly.pdbx_strand_id
1 'polypeptide(L)'
;MKNNEVYLAMSNQKTGRELAEDLARHLQQPGGWMVWVNMPLGSIMFGNPGIADVITVAKSYKTTVRIYEVKTTRGDFWGDVNKGKYLRYLENCNQFYFATGAGVVKKEEIPQGCGLITRSDK
;
A
#
# COMPACT_ATOMS: atom_id res chain seq x y z
N MET A 1 13.97 -16.01 44.49
CA MET A 1 14.25 -15.11 43.34
C MET A 1 13.40 -15.62 42.18
N LYS A 2 12.32 -14.93 41.84
CA LYS A 2 11.40 -15.32 40.75
C LYS A 2 11.81 -14.55 39.49
N ASN A 3 12.09 -15.28 38.43
CA ASN A 3 12.50 -14.74 37.13
C ASN A 3 11.38 -13.89 36.53
N ASN A 4 11.71 -12.63 36.28
CA ASN A 4 10.85 -11.66 35.63
C ASN A 4 11.01 -11.83 34.12
N GLU A 5 10.33 -12.80 33.52
CA GLU A 5 10.19 -12.86 32.07
C GLU A 5 9.24 -11.75 31.63
N VAL A 6 9.84 -10.61 31.31
CA VAL A 6 9.20 -9.54 30.56
C VAL A 6 8.98 -10.07 29.14
N TYR A 7 7.82 -10.69 28.91
CA TYR A 7 7.31 -10.89 27.56
C TYR A 7 7.03 -9.51 26.96
N LEU A 8 8.04 -8.89 26.36
CA LEU A 8 7.80 -7.90 25.33
C LEU A 8 7.05 -8.63 24.21
N ALA A 9 5.73 -8.46 24.18
CA ALA A 9 4.96 -8.68 22.97
C ALA A 9 5.52 -7.70 21.93
N MET A 10 6.53 -8.13 21.18
CA MET A 10 6.97 -7.45 19.97
C MET A 10 5.73 -7.34 19.10
N SER A 11 5.29 -6.12 18.80
CA SER A 11 4.09 -5.91 18.01
C SER A 11 4.25 -6.65 16.69
N ASN A 12 3.36 -7.61 16.39
CA ASN A 12 3.27 -8.30 15.10
C ASN A 12 2.88 -7.37 13.93
N GLN A 13 3.06 -6.05 14.09
CA GLN A 13 2.72 -5.06 13.09
C GLN A 13 3.90 -4.92 12.12
N LYS A 14 3.69 -5.40 10.87
CA LYS A 14 4.63 -5.16 9.78
C LYS A 14 4.87 -3.67 9.60
N THR A 15 6.12 -3.30 9.32
CA THR A 15 6.46 -1.96 8.83
C THR A 15 5.76 -1.70 7.48
N GLY A 16 5.66 -0.43 7.07
CA GLY A 16 5.08 -0.08 5.77
C GLY A 16 5.79 -0.77 4.61
N ARG A 17 7.13 -0.85 4.69
CA ARG A 17 7.94 -1.55 3.68
C ARG A 17 7.66 -3.05 3.64
N GLU A 18 7.64 -3.73 4.79
CA GLU A 18 7.37 -5.16 4.84
C GLU A 18 5.97 -5.49 4.34
N LEU A 19 4.98 -4.63 4.62
CA LEU A 19 3.61 -4.78 4.12
C LEU A 19 3.54 -4.56 2.59
N ALA A 20 4.29 -3.60 2.05
CA ALA A 20 4.40 -3.38 0.61
C ALA A 20 5.04 -4.57 -0.12
N GLU A 21 6.14 -5.10 0.41
CA GLU A 21 6.82 -6.27 -0.15
C GLU A 21 5.95 -7.54 -0.05
N ASP A 22 5.16 -7.67 1.03
CA ASP A 22 4.19 -8.76 1.19
C ASP A 22 3.06 -8.71 0.15
N LEU A 23 2.49 -7.52 -0.03
CA LEU A 23 1.51 -7.26 -1.07
C LEU A 23 2.08 -7.57 -2.45
N ALA A 24 3.31 -7.14 -2.73
CA ALA A 24 3.96 -7.40 -4.01
C ALA A 24 4.10 -8.91 -4.29
N ARG A 25 4.55 -9.70 -3.31
CA ARG A 25 4.63 -11.17 -3.45
C ARG A 25 3.27 -11.82 -3.71
N HIS A 26 2.20 -11.31 -3.09
CA HIS A 26 0.84 -11.79 -3.35
C HIS A 26 0.38 -11.47 -4.78
N LEU A 27 0.69 -10.26 -5.27
CA LEU A 27 0.29 -9.81 -6.61
C LEU A 27 1.13 -10.43 -7.74
N GLN A 28 2.36 -10.86 -7.45
CA GLN A 28 3.30 -11.49 -8.39
C GLN A 28 3.14 -13.02 -8.56
N GLN A 29 2.15 -13.64 -7.91
CA GLN A 29 1.88 -15.08 -8.07
C GLN A 29 1.70 -15.48 -9.55
N PRO A 30 1.91 -16.75 -9.95
CA PRO A 30 1.72 -17.19 -11.33
C PRO A 30 0.36 -16.75 -11.91
N GLY A 31 0.37 -16.16 -13.10
CA GLY A 31 -0.82 -15.53 -13.71
C GLY A 31 -1.20 -14.16 -13.16
N GLY A 32 -0.44 -13.63 -12.19
CA GLY A 32 -0.63 -12.32 -11.58
C GLY A 32 -0.02 -11.16 -12.38
N TRP A 33 0.32 -10.09 -11.67
CA TRP A 33 0.68 -8.79 -12.24
C TRP A 33 2.19 -8.66 -12.49
N MET A 34 2.58 -7.69 -13.33
CA MET A 34 3.93 -7.10 -13.23
C MET A 34 3.90 -6.12 -12.06
N VAL A 35 4.88 -6.16 -11.17
CA VAL A 35 4.83 -5.43 -9.90
C VAL A 35 6.18 -4.81 -9.56
N TRP A 36 6.14 -3.57 -9.09
CA TRP A 36 7.30 -2.85 -8.55
C TRP A 36 6.95 -2.22 -7.20
N VAL A 37 7.95 -2.06 -6.35
CA VAL A 37 7.82 -1.50 -4.99
C VAL A 37 8.71 -0.25 -4.91
N ASN A 38 8.26 0.78 -4.18
CA ASN A 38 8.96 2.06 -4.03
C ASN A 38 9.34 2.71 -5.38
N MET A 39 8.37 2.83 -6.29
CA MET A 39 8.60 3.31 -7.65
C MET A 39 8.37 4.82 -7.76
N PRO A 40 9.37 5.62 -8.17
CA PRO A 40 9.16 7.02 -8.53
C PRO A 40 8.24 7.16 -9.75
N LEU A 41 7.21 7.98 -9.66
CA LEU A 41 6.20 8.20 -10.70
C LEU A 41 6.52 9.44 -11.55
N GLY A 42 7.74 9.50 -12.06
CA GLY A 42 8.23 10.61 -12.87
C GLY A 42 9.75 10.70 -12.87
N SER A 43 10.29 11.72 -13.54
CA SER A 43 11.73 11.93 -13.58
C SER A 43 12.26 12.40 -12.22
N ILE A 44 13.15 11.61 -11.64
CA ILE A 44 13.92 12.00 -10.45
C ILE A 44 14.93 13.12 -10.73
N MET A 45 15.27 13.37 -12.01
CA MET A 45 16.23 14.41 -12.39
C MET A 45 15.58 15.79 -12.57
N PHE A 46 14.27 15.84 -12.84
CA PHE A 46 13.57 17.08 -13.23
C PHE A 46 12.41 17.44 -12.29
N GLY A 47 12.33 16.83 -11.10
CA GLY A 47 11.30 17.16 -10.13
C GLY A 47 11.39 16.34 -8.84
N ASN A 48 10.37 16.49 -8.00
CA ASN A 48 10.14 15.65 -6.82
C ASN A 48 8.96 14.71 -7.12
N PRO A 49 9.16 13.63 -7.89
CA PRO A 49 8.07 12.73 -8.24
C PRO A 49 7.53 12.07 -6.99
N GLY A 50 6.21 11.87 -6.95
CA GLY A 50 5.62 10.99 -5.95
C GLY A 50 6.21 9.58 -6.08
N ILE A 51 6.38 8.88 -4.96
CA ILE A 51 6.85 7.50 -4.94
C ILE A 51 5.66 6.62 -4.57
N ALA A 52 5.28 5.70 -5.47
CA ALA A 52 4.27 4.70 -5.17
C ALA A 52 4.87 3.58 -4.32
N ASP A 53 4.18 3.20 -3.24
CA ASP A 53 4.60 2.08 -2.40
C ASP A 53 4.60 0.77 -3.20
N VAL A 54 3.50 0.49 -3.93
CA VAL A 54 3.43 -0.62 -4.90
C VAL A 54 2.70 -0.17 -6.15
N ILE A 55 3.28 -0.45 -7.32
CA ILE A 55 2.63 -0.26 -8.62
C ILE A 55 2.54 -1.59 -9.35
N THR A 56 1.41 -1.80 -10.03
CA THR A 56 1.18 -3.00 -10.84
C THR A 56 0.66 -2.69 -12.21
N VAL A 57 1.05 -3.52 -13.17
CA VAL A 57 0.58 -3.45 -14.56
C VAL A 57 0.08 -4.83 -14.97
N ALA A 58 -1.11 -4.89 -15.57
CA ALA A 58 -1.70 -6.14 -16.04
C ALA A 58 -0.85 -6.74 -17.16
N LYS A 59 -0.68 -8.07 -17.14
CA LYS A 59 -0.09 -8.84 -18.25
C LYS A 59 -1.13 -9.07 -19.34
N SER A 60 -1.69 -7.99 -19.90
CA SER A 60 -2.76 -8.05 -20.89
C SER A 60 -2.68 -6.86 -21.85
N TYR A 61 -3.35 -6.95 -23.00
CA TYR A 61 -3.48 -5.84 -23.95
C TYR A 61 -4.37 -4.69 -23.45
N LYS A 62 -5.09 -4.87 -22.34
CA LYS A 62 -5.74 -3.76 -21.64
C LYS A 62 -4.71 -3.08 -20.74
N THR A 63 -4.53 -1.78 -20.92
CA THR A 63 -3.63 -0.96 -20.10
C THR A 63 -4.24 -0.74 -18.72
N THR A 64 -4.19 -1.74 -17.84
CA THR A 64 -4.60 -1.60 -16.44
C THR A 64 -3.37 -1.36 -15.59
N VAL A 65 -3.34 -0.19 -14.94
CA VAL A 65 -2.27 0.22 -14.02
C VAL A 65 -2.90 0.47 -12.67
N ARG A 66 -2.40 -0.21 -11.64
CA ARG A 66 -2.84 0.00 -10.26
C ARG A 66 -1.72 0.57 -9.41
N ILE A 67 -2.05 1.52 -8.57
CA ILE A 67 -1.18 1.99 -7.48
C ILE A 67 -1.82 1.59 -6.16
N TYR A 68 -1.00 1.04 -5.26
CA TYR A 68 -1.36 0.76 -3.88
C TYR A 68 -0.51 1.63 -2.97
N GLU A 69 -1.19 2.44 -2.16
CA GLU A 69 -0.58 3.26 -1.12
C GLU A 69 -0.74 2.54 0.22
N VAL A 70 0.38 2.21 0.86
CA VAL A 70 0.42 1.39 2.08
C VAL A 70 0.27 2.26 3.31
N LYS A 71 -0.66 1.89 4.20
CA LYS A 71 -0.88 2.54 5.49
C LYS A 71 -0.89 1.52 6.61
N THR A 72 0.02 1.68 7.56
CA THR A 72 0.14 0.81 8.74
C THR A 72 -0.72 1.29 9.91
N THR A 73 -1.04 2.59 9.96
CA THR A 73 -1.86 3.18 11.02
C THR A 73 -3.04 3.96 10.48
N ARG A 74 -4.05 4.16 11.34
CA ARG A 74 -5.20 5.03 11.06
C ARG A 74 -4.79 6.48 10.85
N GLY A 75 -3.78 6.94 11.61
CA GLY A 75 -3.26 8.30 11.50
C GLY A 75 -2.64 8.57 10.13
N ASP A 76 -1.87 7.61 9.60
CA ASP A 76 -1.28 7.73 8.26
C ASP A 76 -2.36 7.82 7.18
N PHE A 77 -3.38 6.97 7.27
CA PHE A 77 -4.51 6.98 6.34
C PHE A 77 -5.24 8.34 6.34
N TRP A 78 -5.67 8.81 7.51
CA TRP A 78 -6.38 10.09 7.61
C TRP A 78 -5.48 11.28 7.26
N GLY A 79 -4.19 11.19 7.55
CA GLY A 79 -3.20 12.19 7.16
C GLY A 79 -3.11 12.38 5.65
N ASP A 80 -3.26 11.31 4.88
CA ASP A 80 -3.27 11.35 3.42
C ASP A 80 -4.63 11.77 2.85
N VAL A 81 -5.73 11.24 3.38
CA VAL A 81 -7.08 11.57 2.92
C VAL A 81 -7.41 13.04 3.20
N ASN A 82 -7.21 13.52 4.43
CA ASN A 82 -7.57 14.89 4.82
C ASN A 82 -6.73 15.94 4.08
N LYS A 83 -5.49 15.60 3.70
CA LYS A 83 -4.59 16.48 2.96
C LYS A 83 -4.68 16.28 1.43
N GLY A 84 -5.51 15.35 0.95
CA GLY A 84 -5.64 15.04 -0.46
C GLY A 84 -4.35 14.55 -1.14
N LYS A 85 -3.38 14.04 -0.37
CA LYS A 85 -2.04 13.69 -0.91
C LYS A 85 -2.11 12.60 -1.97
N TYR A 86 -3.03 11.64 -1.81
CA TYR A 86 -3.20 10.52 -2.72
C TYR A 86 -3.70 10.94 -4.11
N LEU A 87 -4.36 12.09 -4.23
CA LEU A 87 -4.95 12.57 -5.49
C LEU A 87 -3.91 12.71 -6.61
N ARG A 88 -2.67 13.10 -6.26
CA ARG A 88 -1.57 13.26 -7.22
C ARG A 88 -1.21 11.96 -7.96
N TYR A 89 -1.56 10.80 -7.42
CA TYR A 89 -1.27 9.50 -8.02
C TYR A 89 -2.34 9.04 -9.01
N LEU A 90 -3.51 9.68 -9.03
CA LEU A 90 -4.63 9.30 -9.88
C LEU A 90 -4.34 9.55 -11.37
N GLU A 91 -3.41 10.44 -11.69
CA GLU A 91 -2.97 10.69 -13.07
C GLU A 91 -2.06 9.57 -13.62
N ASN A 92 -1.49 8.75 -12.72
CA ASN A 92 -0.54 7.70 -13.07
C ASN A 92 -1.16 6.29 -13.08
N CYS A 93 -2.43 6.14 -12.71
CA CYS A 93 -3.10 4.86 -12.65
C CYS A 93 -4.58 4.97 -13.04
N ASN A 94 -5.18 3.85 -13.40
CA ASN A 94 -6.64 3.80 -13.58
C ASN A 94 -7.36 3.07 -12.43
N GLN A 95 -6.60 2.52 -11.47
CA GLN A 95 -7.15 1.95 -10.25
C GLN A 95 -6.23 2.28 -9.08
N PHE A 96 -6.73 3.01 -8.10
CA PHE A 96 -5.98 3.37 -6.91
C PHE A 96 -6.52 2.61 -5.69
N TYR A 97 -5.63 2.09 -4.86
CA TYR A 97 -5.98 1.32 -3.67
C TYR A 97 -5.22 1.86 -2.45
N PHE A 98 -5.90 1.92 -1.31
CA PHE A 98 -5.21 1.90 -0.02
C PHE A 98 -4.94 0.44 0.36
N ALA A 99 -3.72 0.15 0.82
CA ALA A 99 -3.31 -1.17 1.29
C ALA A 99 -2.97 -1.12 2.77
N THR A 100 -3.64 -1.93 3.60
CA THR A 100 -3.48 -1.84 5.05
C THR A 100 -3.42 -3.23 5.70
N GLY A 101 -3.04 -3.29 6.98
CA GLY A 101 -3.37 -4.45 7.80
C GLY A 101 -4.89 -4.57 7.99
N ALA A 102 -5.38 -5.79 8.25
CA ALA A 102 -6.78 -6.01 8.59
C ALA A 102 -7.20 -5.15 9.81
N GLY A 103 -8.36 -4.50 9.72
CA GLY A 103 -8.91 -3.69 10.81
C GLY A 103 -8.32 -2.28 10.97
N VAL A 104 -7.28 -1.91 10.22
CA VAL A 104 -6.72 -0.55 10.27
C VAL A 104 -7.71 0.46 9.67
N VAL A 105 -8.19 0.21 8.46
CA VAL A 105 -9.15 1.06 7.75
C VAL A 105 -10.38 0.23 7.38
N LYS A 106 -11.57 0.82 7.52
CA LYS A 106 -12.84 0.22 7.12
C LYS A 106 -13.20 0.63 5.70
N LYS A 107 -13.97 -0.21 4.99
CA LYS A 107 -14.37 0.03 3.60
C LYS A 107 -15.13 1.35 3.43
N GLU A 108 -15.94 1.72 4.42
CA GLU A 108 -16.78 2.92 4.40
C GLU A 108 -15.97 4.22 4.55
N GLU A 109 -14.71 4.12 5.00
CA GLU A 109 -13.80 5.25 5.17
C GLU A 109 -13.06 5.59 3.87
N ILE A 110 -13.11 4.71 2.87
CA ILE A 110 -12.35 4.84 1.63
C ILE A 110 -12.99 5.90 0.72
N PRO A 111 -12.21 6.87 0.21
CA PRO A 111 -12.71 7.85 -0.76
C PRO A 111 -13.37 7.18 -1.97
N GLN A 112 -14.44 7.80 -2.49
CA GLN A 112 -15.14 7.30 -3.66
C GLN A 112 -14.18 7.13 -4.84
N GLY A 113 -14.28 5.97 -5.52
CA GLY A 113 -13.41 5.62 -6.66
C GLY A 113 -12.08 4.99 -6.27
N CYS A 114 -11.72 4.95 -4.99
CA CYS A 114 -10.56 4.21 -4.48
C CYS A 114 -10.97 2.82 -3.99
N GLY A 115 -10.03 1.87 -4.03
CA GLY A 115 -10.19 0.55 -3.46
C GLY A 115 -9.48 0.39 -2.11
N LEU A 116 -9.77 -0.72 -1.43
CA LEU A 116 -9.08 -1.16 -0.23
C LEU A 116 -8.67 -2.61 -0.39
N ILE A 117 -7.40 -2.89 -0.07
CA ILE A 117 -6.89 -4.25 0.12
C ILE A 117 -6.34 -4.37 1.54
N THR A 118 -6.71 -5.44 2.24
CA THR A 118 -6.28 -5.69 3.60
C THR A 118 -5.47 -6.96 3.70
N ARG A 119 -4.33 -6.93 4.38
CA ARG A 119 -3.59 -8.14 4.73
C ARG A 119 -4.17 -8.77 6.00
N SER A 120 -4.67 -9.99 5.87
CA SER A 120 -5.00 -10.92 6.96
C SER A 120 -3.89 -11.96 7.16
N ASP A 121 -3.80 -12.59 8.33
CA ASP A 121 -2.90 -13.73 8.57
C ASP A 121 -3.41 -15.05 7.95
N LYS A 122 -4.68 -15.06 7.52
CA LYS A 122 -5.28 -16.14 6.73
C LYS A 122 -5.09 -15.89 5.24
#